data_AF-A0A929NTS0-F1
#
_entry.id   AF-A0A929NTS0-F1
#
_cell.length_a   1.000
_cell.length_b   1.000
_cell.length_c   1.000
_cell.angle_alpha   90.00
_cell.angle_beta   90.00
_cell.angle_gamma   90.00
#
_symmetry.space_group_name_H-M   'P 1'
#
loop_
_entity.id
_entity.type
_entity.pdbx_description
1 polymer ?
#
loop_
_entity_poly.entity_id
_entity_poly.type
_entity_poly.pdbx_seq_one_letter_code
_entity_poly.pdbx_strand_id
1 'polypeptide(L)'
;HYLDLSAASRAIAEERARARRLTNIEFHTGSLLDAGDQGAFDYIDCCGVLHHLPDPSAGFRALAGALKPDGGMGLMVYGELGRTGVYHAQEMLRMVAGDGPNAERVGMARKLVESLPATNWLRRNQAIGDYKREDAALFDLLLHSRDRAYRVPELTAELDQAGLRPVAFIEPALYDPDTFVRDPELRRRLASLSWLDRCAFAELLSGNLRKHTVYCVAAARVADTVAKPTDKAAPVLKDIEGPVLAGAIGPDGSIKVSGDGMEMGIRLPPMAPAILRQVDGKRTIGEIRAAIGAGEEDFRRQFAALYNALNGMNLMLLRYPG
;
A
#
# COMPACT_ATOMS: atom_id res chain seq x y z
N HIS A 1 -7.29 -12.02 -16.25
CA HIS A 1 -6.05 -12.71 -16.63
C HIS A 1 -5.19 -12.90 -15.40
N TYR A 2 -4.44 -13.98 -15.33
CA TYR A 2 -3.38 -14.25 -14.36
C TYR A 2 -2.11 -14.54 -15.15
N LEU A 3 -0.98 -13.93 -14.77
CA LEU A 3 0.32 -14.11 -15.43
C LEU A 3 1.40 -14.32 -14.36
N ASP A 4 2.16 -15.42 -14.47
CA ASP A 4 3.24 -15.75 -13.54
C ASP A 4 4.33 -16.55 -14.25
N LEU A 5 5.60 -16.33 -13.90
CA LEU A 5 6.72 -17.12 -14.40
C LEU A 5 6.68 -18.57 -13.88
N SER A 6 6.14 -18.77 -12.67
CA SER A 6 6.11 -20.05 -11.97
C SER A 6 4.86 -20.85 -12.33
N ALA A 7 5.06 -21.97 -13.04
CA ALA A 7 4.00 -22.93 -13.29
C ALA A 7 3.39 -23.50 -11.99
N ALA A 8 4.19 -23.62 -10.93
CA ALA A 8 3.72 -24.07 -9.62
C ALA A 8 2.80 -23.04 -8.96
N SER A 9 3.15 -21.75 -9.01
CA SER A 9 2.30 -20.67 -8.49
C SER A 9 0.98 -20.60 -9.25
N ARG A 10 1.03 -20.70 -10.59
CA ARG A 10 -0.16 -20.77 -11.44
C ARG A 10 -1.07 -21.95 -11.07
N ALA A 11 -0.52 -23.15 -10.89
CA ALA A 11 -1.31 -24.33 -10.53
C ALA A 11 -2.07 -24.13 -9.20
N ILE A 12 -1.44 -23.50 -8.20
CA ILE A 12 -2.08 -23.15 -6.93
C ILE A 12 -3.21 -22.12 -7.16
N ALA A 13 -2.98 -21.12 -8.00
CA ALA A 13 -3.99 -20.11 -8.32
C ALA A 13 -5.20 -20.72 -9.05
N GLU A 14 -4.97 -21.60 -10.01
CA GLU A 14 -6.00 -22.36 -10.73
C GLU A 14 -6.82 -23.24 -9.78
N GLU A 15 -6.17 -23.96 -8.85
CA GLU A 15 -6.85 -24.77 -7.85
C GLU A 15 -7.75 -23.91 -6.94
N ARG A 16 -7.25 -22.75 -6.48
CA ARG A 16 -8.00 -21.81 -5.65
C ARG A 16 -9.19 -21.21 -6.38
N ALA A 17 -9.05 -20.91 -7.66
CA ALA A 17 -10.13 -20.42 -8.52
C ALA A 17 -11.21 -21.48 -8.72
N ARG A 18 -10.80 -22.73 -9.02
CA ARG A 18 -11.70 -23.88 -9.16
C ARG A 18 -12.49 -24.15 -7.87
N ALA A 19 -11.84 -24.11 -6.71
CA ALA A 19 -12.49 -24.28 -5.42
C ALA A 19 -13.58 -23.22 -5.14
N ARG A 20 -13.41 -22.01 -5.70
CA ARG A 20 -14.35 -20.89 -5.59
C ARG A 20 -15.33 -20.78 -6.77
N ARG A 21 -15.27 -21.71 -7.72
CA ARG A 21 -16.08 -21.73 -8.95
C ARG A 21 -15.96 -20.46 -9.78
N LEU A 22 -14.77 -19.86 -9.81
CA LEU A 22 -14.48 -18.72 -10.67
C LEU A 22 -14.17 -19.21 -12.08
N THR A 23 -14.95 -18.78 -13.07
CA THR A 23 -14.84 -19.23 -14.48
C THR A 23 -14.37 -18.14 -15.43
N ASN A 24 -14.13 -16.93 -14.92
CA ASN A 24 -13.80 -15.74 -15.69
C ASN A 24 -12.31 -15.34 -15.58
N ILE A 25 -11.43 -16.34 -15.47
CA ILE A 25 -9.98 -16.13 -15.33
C ILE A 25 -9.26 -16.93 -16.42
N GLU A 26 -8.51 -16.23 -17.25
CA GLU A 26 -7.54 -16.82 -18.17
C GLU A 26 -6.16 -16.85 -17.52
N PHE A 27 -5.49 -18.00 -17.55
CA PHE A 27 -4.23 -18.23 -16.85
C PHE A 27 -3.07 -18.40 -17.84
N HIS A 28 -1.99 -17.67 -17.59
CA HIS A 28 -0.81 -17.60 -18.44
C HIS A 28 0.44 -17.90 -17.63
N THR A 29 1.37 -18.69 -18.19
CA THR A 29 2.73 -18.81 -17.67
C THR A 29 3.67 -18.06 -18.60
N GLY A 30 4.35 -17.03 -18.08
CA GLY A 30 5.19 -16.17 -18.89
C GLY A 30 5.78 -15.00 -18.10
N SER A 31 6.59 -14.19 -18.79
CA SER A 31 7.18 -12.98 -18.22
C SER A 31 6.21 -11.83 -18.28
N LEU A 32 6.18 -10.99 -17.25
CA LEU A 32 5.43 -9.72 -17.29
C LEU A 32 5.95 -8.77 -18.36
N LEU A 33 7.19 -8.95 -18.84
CA LEU A 33 7.75 -8.17 -19.93
C LEU A 33 6.96 -8.36 -21.23
N ASP A 34 6.27 -9.49 -21.36
CA ASP A 34 5.44 -9.86 -22.50
C ASP A 34 3.94 -9.63 -22.22
N ALA A 35 3.60 -8.84 -21.19
CA ALA A 35 2.21 -8.63 -20.78
C ALA A 35 1.34 -8.02 -21.90
N GLY A 36 1.94 -7.25 -22.81
CA GLY A 36 1.23 -6.67 -23.97
C GLY A 36 0.70 -7.73 -24.94
N ASP A 37 1.31 -8.91 -25.00
CA ASP A 37 0.84 -10.02 -25.86
C ASP A 37 -0.50 -10.60 -25.37
N GLN A 38 -0.85 -10.34 -24.10
CA GLN A 38 -2.10 -10.79 -23.49
C GLN A 38 -3.25 -9.79 -23.68
N GLY A 39 -3.00 -8.68 -24.38
CA GLY A 39 -3.96 -7.63 -24.68
C GLY A 39 -3.80 -6.38 -23.80
N ALA A 40 -4.78 -5.48 -23.92
CA ALA A 40 -4.82 -4.23 -23.16
C ALA A 40 -5.82 -4.32 -22.00
N PHE A 41 -5.42 -3.88 -20.82
CA PHE A 41 -6.18 -4.03 -19.58
C PHE A 41 -6.76 -2.72 -19.08
N ASP A 42 -8.00 -2.74 -18.57
CA ASP A 42 -8.60 -1.61 -17.84
C ASP A 42 -7.96 -1.44 -16.45
N TYR A 43 -7.48 -2.54 -15.87
CA TYR A 43 -6.80 -2.54 -14.58
C TYR A 43 -5.68 -3.58 -14.53
N ILE A 44 -4.52 -3.18 -14.02
CA ILE A 44 -3.37 -4.06 -13.75
C ILE A 44 -3.08 -4.02 -12.24
N ASP A 45 -2.90 -5.18 -11.62
CA ASP A 45 -2.41 -5.31 -10.24
C ASP A 45 -1.05 -6.02 -10.23
N CYS A 46 0.01 -5.28 -9.88
CA CYS A 46 1.38 -5.77 -9.86
C CYS A 46 2.01 -5.54 -8.49
N CYS A 47 1.68 -6.41 -7.54
CA CYS A 47 2.16 -6.31 -6.16
C CYS A 47 3.36 -7.24 -5.92
N GLY A 48 4.52 -6.69 -5.55
CA GLY A 48 5.63 -7.51 -5.06
C GLY A 48 6.53 -8.09 -6.14
N VAL A 49 6.55 -7.52 -7.34
CA VAL A 49 7.23 -8.14 -8.51
C VAL A 49 8.30 -7.24 -9.12
N LEU A 50 7.96 -6.00 -9.48
CA LEU A 50 8.81 -5.13 -10.30
C LEU A 50 10.22 -4.91 -9.73
N HIS A 51 10.36 -4.84 -8.41
CA HIS A 51 11.62 -4.58 -7.73
C HIS A 51 12.60 -5.75 -7.71
N HIS A 52 12.17 -6.94 -8.12
CA HIS A 52 13.05 -8.12 -8.24
C HIS A 52 13.64 -8.27 -9.65
N LEU A 53 13.08 -7.60 -10.66
CA LEU A 53 13.48 -7.76 -12.06
C LEU A 53 14.91 -7.31 -12.31
N PRO A 54 15.70 -8.07 -13.12
CA PRO A 54 16.39 -7.61 -14.32
C PRO A 54 16.83 -6.16 -14.44
N ASP A 55 15.86 -5.47 -14.97
CA ASP A 55 15.77 -4.06 -15.28
C ASP A 55 14.34 -3.72 -14.84
N PRO A 56 14.16 -3.18 -13.62
CA PRO A 56 12.83 -2.81 -13.14
C PRO A 56 12.12 -1.84 -14.08
N SER A 57 12.86 -0.93 -14.71
CA SER A 57 12.33 0.08 -15.63
C SER A 57 11.72 -0.58 -16.88
N ALA A 58 12.30 -1.68 -17.39
CA ALA A 58 11.67 -2.48 -18.45
C ALA A 58 10.31 -3.07 -18.02
N GLY A 59 10.20 -3.50 -16.76
CA GLY A 59 8.94 -3.98 -16.20
C GLY A 59 7.87 -2.90 -16.11
N PHE A 60 8.23 -1.70 -15.62
CA PHE A 60 7.30 -0.56 -15.57
C PHE A 60 6.80 -0.20 -16.98
N ARG A 61 7.69 -0.12 -17.97
CA ARG A 61 7.32 0.17 -19.37
C ARG A 61 6.44 -0.91 -19.99
N ALA A 62 6.73 -2.19 -19.75
CA ALA A 62 5.94 -3.30 -20.27
C ALA A 62 4.49 -3.26 -19.75
N LEU A 63 4.30 -3.05 -18.45
CA LEU A 63 2.97 -2.94 -17.85
C LEU A 63 2.23 -1.68 -18.29
N ALA A 64 2.94 -0.55 -18.43
CA ALA A 64 2.37 0.68 -18.97
C ALA A 64 1.85 0.48 -20.40
N GLY A 65 2.62 -0.24 -21.25
CA GLY A 65 2.23 -0.57 -22.62
C GLY A 65 1.05 -1.53 -22.73
N ALA A 66 0.81 -2.35 -21.70
CA ALA A 66 -0.34 -3.25 -21.61
C ALA A 66 -1.59 -2.57 -21.01
N LEU A 67 -1.51 -1.30 -20.61
CA LEU A 67 -2.64 -0.56 -20.04
C LEU A 67 -3.46 0.13 -21.14
N LYS A 68 -4.79 0.04 -21.07
CA LYS A 68 -5.67 0.87 -21.92
C LYS A 68 -5.48 2.36 -21.59
N PRO A 69 -5.77 3.28 -22.54
CA PRO A 69 -5.65 4.73 -22.30
C PRO A 69 -6.37 5.24 -21.03
N ASP A 70 -7.56 4.68 -20.74
CA ASP A 70 -8.36 5.00 -19.55
C ASP A 70 -8.19 4.00 -18.40
N GLY A 71 -7.21 3.12 -18.49
CA GLY A 71 -6.91 2.13 -17.46
C GLY A 71 -6.21 2.72 -16.24
N GLY A 72 -6.05 1.90 -15.21
CA GLY A 72 -5.23 2.19 -14.04
C GLY A 72 -4.40 0.99 -13.58
N MET A 73 -3.33 1.24 -12.84
CA MET A 73 -2.48 0.19 -12.30
C MET A 73 -2.27 0.40 -10.80
N GLY A 74 -2.53 -0.64 -10.01
CA GLY A 74 -2.04 -0.77 -8.65
C GLY A 74 -0.71 -1.51 -8.66
N LEU A 75 0.30 -0.98 -7.95
CA LEU A 75 1.57 -1.68 -7.81
C LEU A 75 2.14 -1.54 -6.40
N MET A 76 2.97 -2.50 -6.01
CA MET A 76 3.70 -2.47 -4.75
C MET A 76 5.18 -2.79 -4.96
N VAL A 77 6.04 -1.90 -4.45
CA VAL A 77 7.49 -2.06 -4.39
C VAL A 77 8.02 -1.86 -2.98
N TYR A 78 9.22 -2.38 -2.70
CA TYR A 78 9.89 -2.14 -1.42
C TYR A 78 10.25 -0.66 -1.22
N GLY A 79 10.08 -0.20 0.01
CA GLY A 79 10.40 1.15 0.47
C GLY A 79 11.73 1.14 1.20
N GLU A 80 12.63 2.05 0.81
CA GLU A 80 14.02 2.03 1.28
C GLU A 80 14.13 2.30 2.79
N LEU A 81 13.48 3.35 3.26
CA LEU A 81 13.67 3.84 4.63
C LEU A 81 13.14 2.84 5.68
N GLY A 82 11.94 2.29 5.48
CA GLY A 82 11.42 1.26 6.38
C GLY A 82 12.22 -0.03 6.34
N ARG A 83 13.04 -0.26 5.30
CA ARG A 83 13.95 -1.40 5.16
C ARG A 83 15.38 -1.11 5.59
N THR A 84 15.62 0.00 6.28
CA THR A 84 16.92 0.34 6.85
C THR A 84 17.49 -0.84 7.65
N GLY A 85 18.69 -1.29 7.26
CA GLY A 85 19.38 -2.44 7.87
C GLY A 85 19.25 -3.76 7.11
N VAL A 86 18.21 -3.96 6.31
CA VAL A 86 18.00 -5.20 5.52
C VAL A 86 19.17 -5.42 4.56
N TYR A 87 19.50 -4.40 3.77
CA TYR A 87 20.57 -4.49 2.76
C TYR A 87 21.95 -4.71 3.38
N HIS A 88 22.24 -4.09 4.53
CA HIS A 88 23.47 -4.38 5.28
C HIS A 88 23.53 -5.86 5.71
N ALA A 89 22.40 -6.43 6.16
CA ALA A 89 22.35 -7.83 6.56
C ALA A 89 22.47 -8.79 5.36
N GLN A 90 21.83 -8.48 4.23
CA GLN A 90 22.01 -9.23 2.99
C GLN A 90 23.49 -9.20 2.54
N GLU A 91 24.14 -8.05 2.61
CA GLU A 91 25.54 -7.88 2.22
C GLU A 91 26.49 -8.67 3.13
N MET A 92 26.27 -8.62 4.46
CA MET A 92 26.96 -9.49 5.42
C MET A 92 26.75 -10.98 5.08
N LEU A 93 25.53 -11.39 4.70
CA LEU A 93 25.23 -12.78 4.34
C LEU A 93 25.90 -13.22 3.04
N ARG A 94 26.04 -12.35 2.04
CA ARG A 94 26.80 -12.67 0.82
C ARG A 94 28.27 -12.99 1.15
N MET A 95 28.84 -12.37 2.20
CA MET A 95 30.21 -12.64 2.62
C MET A 95 30.39 -13.98 3.34
N VAL A 96 29.37 -14.45 4.10
CA VAL A 96 29.52 -15.58 5.03
C VAL A 96 28.66 -16.81 4.73
N ALA A 97 27.54 -16.67 4.01
CA ALA A 97 26.59 -17.76 3.75
C ALA A 97 26.95 -18.60 2.52
N GLY A 98 27.71 -18.04 1.58
CA GLY A 98 28.03 -18.68 0.30
C GLY A 98 26.79 -19.05 -0.53
N ASP A 99 27.01 -19.88 -1.55
CA ASP A 99 25.99 -20.34 -2.51
C ASP A 99 25.52 -21.78 -2.23
N GLY A 100 25.64 -22.23 -0.98
CA GLY A 100 25.23 -23.57 -0.53
C GLY A 100 23.70 -23.78 -0.56
N PRO A 101 23.23 -24.99 -0.18
CA PRO A 101 21.81 -25.30 -0.09
C PRO A 101 21.03 -24.27 0.76
N ASN A 102 19.77 -23.99 0.39
CA ASN A 102 18.95 -22.99 1.08
C ASN A 102 18.86 -23.22 2.60
N ALA A 103 18.82 -24.47 3.06
CA ALA A 103 18.79 -24.80 4.48
C ALA A 103 20.05 -24.30 5.23
N GLU A 104 21.23 -24.42 4.62
CA GLU A 104 22.48 -23.94 5.19
C GLU A 104 22.52 -22.42 5.24
N ARG A 105 22.10 -21.78 4.13
CA ARG A 105 22.01 -20.31 4.03
C ARG A 105 21.05 -19.73 5.07
N VAL A 106 19.89 -20.37 5.28
CA VAL A 106 18.92 -20.03 6.34
C VAL A 106 19.55 -20.19 7.73
N GLY A 107 20.29 -21.28 7.97
CA GLY A 107 21.03 -21.49 9.21
C GLY A 107 22.05 -20.38 9.48
N MET A 108 22.78 -19.94 8.46
CA MET A 108 23.74 -18.83 8.57
C MET A 108 23.04 -17.48 8.82
N ALA A 109 21.94 -17.21 8.12
CA ALA A 109 21.13 -16.01 8.33
C ALA A 109 20.66 -15.89 9.79
N ARG A 110 20.21 -17.00 10.40
CA ARG A 110 19.83 -17.03 11.81
C ARG A 110 20.99 -16.68 12.74
N LYS A 111 22.14 -17.33 12.57
CA LYS A 111 23.34 -17.06 13.36
C LYS A 111 23.78 -15.60 13.27
N LEU A 112 23.75 -15.02 12.06
CA LEU A 112 24.07 -13.61 11.86
C LEU A 112 23.09 -12.72 12.63
N VAL A 113 21.78 -12.93 12.46
CA VAL A 113 20.72 -12.14 13.12
C VAL A 113 20.86 -12.17 14.65
N GLU A 114 21.14 -13.34 15.23
CA GLU A 114 21.37 -13.51 16.67
C GLU A 114 22.64 -12.80 17.15
N SER A 115 23.65 -12.66 16.29
CA SER A 115 24.93 -12.04 16.60
C SER A 115 24.93 -10.51 16.42
N LEU A 116 23.88 -9.91 15.86
CA LEU A 116 23.85 -8.47 15.58
C LEU A 116 23.96 -7.65 16.88
N PRO A 117 24.92 -6.70 17.00
CA PRO A 117 25.02 -5.85 18.18
C PRO A 117 23.82 -4.90 18.27
N ALA A 118 23.53 -4.38 19.47
CA ALA A 118 22.40 -3.47 19.71
C ALA A 118 22.44 -2.18 18.87
N THR A 119 23.62 -1.81 18.37
CA THR A 119 23.83 -0.67 17.47
C THR A 119 23.42 -0.93 16.02
N ASN A 120 23.28 -2.19 15.61
CA ASN A 120 22.99 -2.56 14.22
C ASN A 120 21.61 -2.06 13.77
N TRP A 121 21.54 -1.53 12.55
CA TRP A 121 20.34 -0.95 11.95
C TRP A 121 19.17 -1.93 11.85
N LEU A 122 19.38 -3.17 11.37
CA LEU A 122 18.31 -4.17 11.26
C LEU A 122 17.77 -4.54 12.64
N ARG A 123 18.65 -4.68 13.63
CA ARG A 123 18.25 -4.98 15.01
C ARG A 123 17.44 -3.84 15.64
N ARG A 124 17.75 -2.59 15.32
CA ARG A 124 17.04 -1.38 15.81
C ARG A 124 15.76 -1.07 15.04
N ASN A 125 15.56 -1.68 13.88
CA ASN A 125 14.40 -1.44 13.04
C ASN A 125 13.15 -2.09 13.65
N GLN A 126 12.19 -1.27 14.08
CA GLN A 126 10.92 -1.73 14.66
C GLN A 126 9.86 -2.05 13.61
N ALA A 127 10.02 -1.55 12.38
CA ALA A 127 9.09 -1.81 11.29
C ALA A 127 9.23 -3.26 10.78
N ILE A 128 10.43 -3.86 10.89
CA ILE A 128 10.72 -5.18 10.35
C ILE A 128 10.96 -6.20 11.47
N GLY A 129 10.08 -7.20 11.58
CA GLY A 129 10.19 -8.24 12.60
C GLY A 129 9.82 -9.66 12.14
N ASP A 130 9.14 -9.80 11.00
CA ASP A 130 8.55 -11.07 10.57
C ASP A 130 9.59 -12.18 10.33
N TYR A 131 10.79 -11.79 9.88
CA TYR A 131 11.93 -12.68 9.66
C TYR A 131 12.41 -13.43 10.91
N LYS A 132 11.99 -13.00 12.11
CA LYS A 132 12.34 -13.67 13.38
C LYS A 132 11.46 -14.89 13.66
N ARG A 133 10.33 -15.03 12.97
CA ARG A 133 9.31 -16.04 13.28
C ARG A 133 9.25 -17.18 12.26
N GLU A 134 9.53 -16.89 10.99
CA GLU A 134 9.33 -17.83 9.89
C GLU A 134 10.54 -17.91 8.96
N ASP A 135 10.94 -19.13 8.59
CA ASP A 135 12.07 -19.39 7.69
C ASP A 135 11.85 -18.82 6.30
N ALA A 136 10.63 -18.93 5.79
CA ALA A 136 10.25 -18.35 4.51
C ALA A 136 10.40 -16.83 4.53
N ALA A 137 9.96 -16.16 5.60
CA ALA A 137 10.11 -14.71 5.76
C ALA A 137 11.58 -14.30 5.93
N LEU A 138 12.40 -15.09 6.64
CA LEU A 138 13.84 -14.85 6.75
C LEU A 138 14.52 -14.98 5.39
N PHE A 139 14.20 -16.04 4.65
CA PHE A 139 14.77 -16.30 3.33
C PHE A 139 14.38 -15.20 2.34
N ASP A 140 13.10 -14.85 2.29
CA ASP A 140 12.58 -13.79 1.42
C ASP A 140 13.21 -12.44 1.73
N LEU A 141 13.37 -12.10 3.01
CA LEU A 141 13.93 -10.81 3.41
C LEU A 141 15.45 -10.72 3.18
N LEU A 142 16.21 -11.77 3.56
CA LEU A 142 17.66 -11.67 3.73
C LEU A 142 18.48 -12.51 2.74
N LEU A 143 17.89 -13.48 2.07
CA LEU A 143 18.60 -14.43 1.20
C LEU A 143 18.15 -14.36 -0.27
N HIS A 144 17.16 -13.54 -0.59
CA HIS A 144 16.76 -13.28 -1.96
C HIS A 144 17.92 -12.63 -2.73
N SER A 145 18.18 -13.12 -3.93
CA SER A 145 19.37 -12.76 -4.71
C SER A 145 19.35 -11.32 -5.23
N ARG A 146 18.16 -10.73 -5.35
CA ARG A 146 17.95 -9.43 -5.99
C ARG A 146 16.68 -8.76 -5.51
N ASP A 147 16.83 -7.58 -4.92
CA ASP A 147 15.75 -6.62 -4.72
C ASP A 147 16.29 -5.19 -4.82
N ARG A 148 15.47 -4.27 -5.32
CA ARG A 148 15.71 -2.82 -5.29
C ARG A 148 14.60 -2.16 -4.48
N ALA A 149 14.94 -1.52 -3.37
CA ALA A 149 14.01 -0.60 -2.73
C ALA A 149 13.99 0.75 -3.45
N TYR A 150 12.91 1.49 -3.22
CA TYR A 150 12.70 2.82 -3.76
C TYR A 150 12.42 3.79 -2.62
N ARG A 151 12.83 5.03 -2.82
CA ARG A 151 12.23 6.20 -2.18
C ARG A 151 11.13 6.77 -3.05
N VAL A 152 10.25 7.61 -2.48
CA VAL A 152 9.16 8.25 -3.24
C VAL A 152 9.65 8.96 -4.51
N PRO A 153 10.72 9.79 -4.50
CA PRO A 153 11.19 10.46 -5.71
C PRO A 153 11.68 9.48 -6.80
N GLU A 154 12.29 8.36 -6.39
CA GLU A 154 12.82 7.38 -7.33
C GLU A 154 11.70 6.57 -7.99
N LEU A 155 10.72 6.12 -7.19
CA LEU A 155 9.55 5.41 -7.71
C LEU A 155 8.75 6.30 -8.68
N THR A 156 8.57 7.57 -8.34
CA THR A 156 7.83 8.49 -9.21
C THR A 156 8.58 8.84 -10.49
N ALA A 157 9.92 8.84 -10.46
CA ALA A 157 10.74 8.94 -11.67
C ALA A 157 10.61 7.68 -12.57
N GLU A 158 10.56 6.47 -12.01
CA GLU A 158 10.30 5.25 -12.80
C GLU A 158 8.93 5.28 -13.46
N LEU A 159 7.91 5.75 -12.73
CA LEU A 159 6.56 5.93 -13.28
C LEU A 159 6.56 6.92 -14.43
N ASP A 160 7.17 8.10 -14.24
CA ASP A 160 7.24 9.15 -15.24
C ASP A 160 7.94 8.66 -16.52
N GLN A 161 9.08 7.97 -16.39
CA GLN A 161 9.80 7.37 -17.51
C GLN A 161 9.00 6.28 -18.25
N ALA A 162 8.05 5.64 -17.58
CA ALA A 162 7.12 4.68 -18.18
C ALA A 162 5.88 5.35 -18.79
N GLY A 163 5.77 6.68 -18.76
CA GLY A 163 4.60 7.41 -19.24
C GLY A 163 3.40 7.30 -18.30
N LEU A 164 3.64 7.05 -17.01
CA LEU A 164 2.63 6.94 -15.96
C LEU A 164 2.75 8.12 -14.99
N ARG A 165 1.64 8.47 -14.36
CA ARG A 165 1.64 9.39 -13.21
C ARG A 165 1.01 8.70 -11.99
N PRO A 166 1.57 8.91 -10.79
CA PRO A 166 0.92 8.48 -9.55
C PRO A 166 -0.40 9.26 -9.35
N VAL A 167 -1.37 8.59 -8.73
CA VAL A 167 -2.70 9.13 -8.40
C VAL A 167 -2.91 9.14 -6.90
N ALA A 168 -2.54 8.06 -6.23
CA ALA A 168 -2.67 7.94 -4.78
C ALA A 168 -1.72 6.86 -4.26
N PHE A 169 -1.06 7.12 -3.14
CA PHE A 169 -0.47 6.06 -2.33
C PHE A 169 -1.55 5.42 -1.46
N ILE A 170 -1.45 4.11 -1.20
CA ILE A 170 -2.30 3.45 -0.20
C ILE A 170 -1.86 3.90 1.19
N GLU A 171 -2.84 4.09 2.07
CA GLU A 171 -2.70 4.80 3.35
C GLU A 171 -2.19 6.25 3.14
N PRO A 172 -2.94 7.10 2.41
CA PRO A 172 -2.52 8.45 2.05
C PRO A 172 -2.06 9.31 3.24
N ALA A 173 -2.59 9.08 4.44
CA ALA A 173 -2.20 9.82 5.63
C ALA A 173 -0.72 9.63 5.99
N LEU A 174 -0.13 8.47 5.69
CA LEU A 174 1.30 8.22 5.91
C LEU A 174 2.19 9.01 4.94
N TYR A 175 1.63 9.47 3.83
CA TYR A 175 2.29 10.28 2.81
C TYR A 175 1.88 11.77 2.89
N ASP A 176 1.15 12.16 3.93
CA ASP A 176 0.80 13.56 4.20
C ASP A 176 1.57 14.04 5.44
N PRO A 177 2.49 15.00 5.30
CA PRO A 177 3.28 15.47 6.45
C PRO A 177 2.42 16.15 7.52
N ASP A 178 1.23 16.64 7.17
CA ASP A 178 0.31 17.28 8.14
C ASP A 178 -0.33 16.26 9.11
N THR A 179 -0.22 14.96 8.82
CA THR A 179 -0.55 13.87 9.74
C THR A 179 0.32 13.94 10.99
N PHE A 180 1.60 14.24 10.83
CA PHE A 180 2.62 14.19 11.89
C PHE A 180 2.96 15.58 12.43
N VAL A 181 3.15 16.55 11.53
CA VAL A 181 3.59 17.90 11.88
C VAL A 181 2.42 18.68 12.47
N ARG A 182 2.62 19.28 13.64
CA ARG A 182 1.64 20.17 14.30
C ARG A 182 2.05 21.64 14.30
N ASP A 183 3.32 21.93 14.09
CA ASP A 183 3.84 23.30 14.10
C ASP A 183 3.26 24.14 12.95
N PRO A 184 2.64 25.30 13.23
CA PRO A 184 2.00 26.11 12.20
C PRO A 184 2.94 26.68 11.14
N GLU A 185 4.21 26.99 11.49
CA GLU A 185 5.16 27.50 10.51
C GLU A 185 5.61 26.41 9.55
N LEU A 186 5.96 25.23 10.08
CA LEU A 186 6.29 24.07 9.25
C LEU A 186 5.15 23.72 8.31
N ARG A 187 3.90 23.68 8.79
CA ARG A 187 2.73 23.43 7.93
C ARG A 187 2.58 24.44 6.80
N ARG A 188 2.81 25.75 7.07
CA ARG A 188 2.79 26.78 6.02
C ARG A 188 3.86 26.54 4.95
N ARG A 189 5.06 26.13 5.35
CA ARG A 189 6.15 25.80 4.41
C ARG A 189 5.86 24.51 3.63
N LEU A 190 5.29 23.50 4.28
CA LEU A 190 4.89 22.26 3.63
C LEU A 190 3.76 22.49 2.61
N ALA A 191 2.89 23.48 2.84
CA ALA A 191 1.79 23.80 1.93
C ALA A 191 2.27 24.38 0.58
N SER A 192 3.51 24.89 0.48
CA SER A 192 4.07 25.36 -0.79
C SER A 192 4.74 24.27 -1.62
N LEU A 193 4.91 23.06 -1.07
CA LEU A 193 5.53 21.94 -1.77
C LEU A 193 4.54 21.30 -2.75
N SER A 194 5.07 20.69 -3.81
CA SER A 194 4.26 19.84 -4.69
C SER A 194 3.70 18.64 -3.90
N TRP A 195 2.65 18.01 -4.40
CA TRP A 195 2.10 16.81 -3.76
C TRP A 195 3.17 15.71 -3.57
N LEU A 196 4.00 15.46 -4.57
CA LEU A 196 5.06 14.45 -4.50
C LEU A 196 6.18 14.84 -3.53
N ASP A 197 6.54 16.11 -3.45
CA ASP A 197 7.52 16.59 -2.46
C ASP A 197 6.98 16.46 -1.03
N ARG A 198 5.67 16.66 -0.82
CA ARG A 198 5.03 16.39 0.47
C ARG A 198 5.07 14.91 0.81
N CYS A 199 4.80 14.02 -0.15
CA CYS A 199 4.92 12.58 0.04
C CYS A 199 6.35 12.15 0.39
N ALA A 200 7.35 12.68 -0.31
CA ALA A 200 8.77 12.43 -0.02
C ALA A 200 9.18 12.99 1.36
N PHE A 201 8.65 14.15 1.75
CA PHE A 201 8.85 14.70 3.08
C PHE A 201 8.26 13.80 4.17
N ALA A 202 7.02 13.33 3.98
CA ALA A 202 6.34 12.45 4.94
C ALA A 202 7.04 11.09 5.06
N GLU A 203 7.54 10.54 3.96
CA GLU A 203 8.40 9.35 3.94
C GLU A 203 9.65 9.55 4.81
N LEU A 204 10.39 10.66 4.59
CA LEU A 204 11.56 11.02 5.39
C LEU A 204 11.23 11.22 6.88
N LEU A 205 10.08 11.85 7.15
CA LEU A 205 9.66 12.18 8.50
C LEU A 205 9.27 10.95 9.32
N SER A 206 8.57 9.99 8.69
CA SER A 206 8.10 8.77 9.34
C SER A 206 9.18 7.67 9.37
N GLY A 207 9.97 7.55 8.30
CA GLY A 207 11.12 6.66 8.20
C GLY A 207 10.81 5.15 8.26
N ASN A 208 9.54 4.76 8.40
CA ASN A 208 9.14 3.37 8.66
C ASN A 208 8.34 2.73 7.52
N LEU A 209 8.19 3.39 6.37
CA LEU A 209 7.51 2.86 5.20
C LEU A 209 8.34 1.75 4.54
N ARG A 210 7.99 0.49 4.80
CA ARG A 210 8.72 -0.70 4.30
C ARG A 210 8.43 -1.04 2.85
N LYS A 211 7.33 -0.50 2.33
CA LYS A 211 6.84 -0.69 0.97
C LYS A 211 6.05 0.54 0.55
N HIS A 212 6.08 0.82 -0.75
CA HIS A 212 5.17 1.75 -1.39
C HIS A 212 4.13 0.96 -2.16
N THR A 213 2.85 1.21 -1.86
CA THR A 213 1.77 0.75 -2.72
C THR A 213 1.11 1.98 -3.32
N VAL A 214 1.02 2.04 -4.65
CA VAL A 214 0.59 3.23 -5.38
C VAL A 214 -0.37 2.84 -6.50
N TYR A 215 -1.41 3.65 -6.67
CA TYR A 215 -2.23 3.65 -7.87
C TYR A 215 -1.68 4.69 -8.84
N CYS A 216 -1.54 4.29 -10.10
CA CYS A 216 -1.07 5.14 -11.19
C CYS A 216 -1.93 4.96 -12.44
N VAL A 217 -1.88 5.94 -13.33
CA VAL A 217 -2.60 5.95 -14.62
C VAL A 217 -1.65 6.49 -15.69
N ALA A 218 -2.03 6.36 -16.96
CA ALA A 218 -1.31 7.01 -18.06
C ALA A 218 -1.15 8.52 -17.80
N ALA A 219 0.05 9.06 -18.00
CA ALA A 219 0.36 10.47 -17.75
C ALA A 219 -0.54 11.42 -18.58
N ALA A 220 -0.94 11.00 -19.78
CA ALA A 220 -1.88 11.73 -20.64
C ALA A 220 -3.30 11.86 -20.03
N ARG A 221 -3.67 11.00 -19.08
CA ARG A 221 -4.96 11.06 -18.40
C ARG A 221 -4.92 12.11 -17.30
N VAL A 222 -5.22 13.37 -17.64
CA VAL A 222 -5.14 14.51 -16.70
C VAL A 222 -6.36 14.68 -15.78
N ALA A 223 -7.46 13.98 -16.05
CA ALA A 223 -8.67 14.05 -15.23
C ALA A 223 -8.42 13.52 -13.80
N ASP A 224 -9.17 14.03 -12.82
CA ASP A 224 -9.16 13.47 -11.46
C ASP A 224 -9.77 12.06 -11.50
N THR A 225 -8.97 11.08 -11.09
CA THR A 225 -9.30 9.65 -11.09
C THR A 225 -9.55 9.11 -9.68
N VAL A 226 -9.47 9.97 -8.65
CA VAL A 226 -9.72 9.56 -7.25
C VAL A 226 -11.22 9.59 -6.97
N ALA A 227 -11.75 8.44 -6.55
CA ALA A 227 -13.14 8.33 -6.12
C ALA A 227 -13.46 9.31 -4.97
N LYS A 228 -14.55 10.06 -5.11
CA LYS A 228 -15.01 11.03 -4.09
C LYS A 228 -16.21 10.49 -3.31
N PRO A 229 -16.41 10.88 -2.04
CA PRO A 229 -17.62 10.53 -1.31
C PRO A 229 -18.80 11.35 -1.86
N THR A 230 -19.70 10.71 -2.60
CA THR A 230 -20.94 11.32 -3.11
C THR A 230 -22.14 10.64 -2.47
N ASP A 231 -23.31 11.29 -2.49
CA ASP A 231 -24.55 10.71 -1.93
C ASP A 231 -24.91 9.34 -2.51
N LYS A 232 -24.40 8.98 -3.69
CA LYS A 232 -24.61 7.68 -4.35
C LYS A 232 -23.60 6.61 -3.95
N ALA A 233 -22.47 6.98 -3.35
CA ALA A 233 -21.46 6.02 -2.93
C ALA A 233 -21.89 5.35 -1.61
N ALA A 234 -21.59 4.07 -1.46
CA ALA A 234 -21.71 3.34 -0.20
C ALA A 234 -20.32 3.26 0.48
N PRO A 235 -20.14 3.77 1.71
CA PRO A 235 -18.91 3.57 2.45
C PRO A 235 -18.78 2.11 2.86
N VAL A 236 -17.57 1.57 2.71
CA VAL A 236 -17.23 0.18 3.07
C VAL A 236 -16.08 0.23 4.05
N LEU A 237 -16.26 -0.36 5.23
CA LEU A 237 -15.17 -0.50 6.20
C LEU A 237 -14.38 -1.77 5.90
N LYS A 238 -13.06 -1.65 5.96
CA LYS A 238 -12.13 -2.76 5.73
C LYS A 238 -11.91 -3.50 7.05
N ASP A 239 -12.22 -4.81 7.04
CA ASP A 239 -11.92 -5.75 8.14
C ASP A 239 -12.51 -5.38 9.52
N ILE A 240 -13.45 -4.43 9.58
CA ILE A 240 -14.13 -4.03 10.82
C ILE A 240 -15.58 -3.61 10.54
N GLU A 241 -16.49 -3.99 11.43
CA GLU A 241 -17.89 -3.57 11.35
C GLU A 241 -18.07 -2.15 11.90
N GLY A 242 -19.00 -1.40 11.30
CA GLY A 242 -19.29 -0.02 11.68
C GLY A 242 -19.62 0.19 13.16
N PRO A 243 -20.54 -0.60 13.76
CA PRO A 243 -20.84 -0.50 15.19
C PRO A 243 -19.63 -0.81 16.10
N VAL A 244 -18.77 -1.74 15.70
CA VAL A 244 -17.56 -2.10 16.46
C VAL A 244 -16.57 -0.93 16.44
N LEU A 245 -16.30 -0.36 15.27
CA LEU A 245 -15.44 0.81 15.15
C LEU A 245 -16.01 2.02 15.90
N ALA A 246 -17.32 2.23 15.85
CA ALA A 246 -17.98 3.29 16.61
C ALA A 246 -17.81 3.14 18.13
N GLY A 247 -17.80 1.90 18.64
CA GLY A 247 -17.55 1.60 20.05
C GLY A 247 -16.08 1.72 20.46
N ALA A 248 -15.15 1.65 19.52
CA ALA A 248 -13.71 1.82 19.76
C ALA A 248 -13.27 3.30 19.86
N ILE A 249 -14.17 4.25 19.60
CA ILE A 249 -13.88 5.68 19.72
C ILE A 249 -13.70 6.03 21.20
N GLY A 250 -12.52 6.53 21.54
CA GLY A 250 -12.18 6.95 22.89
C GLY A 250 -12.95 8.18 23.36
N PRO A 251 -12.91 8.50 24.68
CA PRO A 251 -13.58 9.67 25.23
C PRO A 251 -13.12 11.01 24.64
N ASP A 252 -11.91 11.05 24.08
CA ASP A 252 -11.33 12.22 23.39
C ASP A 252 -11.77 12.34 21.92
N GLY A 253 -12.61 11.41 21.44
CA GLY A 253 -13.09 11.35 20.07
C GLY A 253 -12.07 10.76 19.09
N SER A 254 -11.05 10.05 19.56
CA SER A 254 -10.02 9.44 18.71
C SER A 254 -10.12 7.91 18.64
N ILE A 255 -9.62 7.34 17.55
CA ILE A 255 -9.32 5.91 17.45
C ILE A 255 -7.80 5.72 17.42
N LYS A 256 -7.30 4.62 18.02
CA LYS A 256 -5.89 4.26 17.93
C LYS A 256 -5.66 3.39 16.71
N VAL A 257 -4.65 3.74 15.92
CA VAL A 257 -4.14 2.93 14.82
C VAL A 257 -2.66 2.66 15.08
N SER A 258 -2.26 1.39 14.95
CA SER A 258 -0.88 0.96 15.12
C SER A 258 -0.44 0.08 13.95
N GLY A 259 0.82 0.21 13.56
CA GLY A 259 1.42 -0.53 12.45
C GLY A 259 2.86 -0.10 12.23
N ASP A 260 3.73 -1.04 11.86
CA ASP A 260 5.12 -0.77 11.44
C ASP A 260 5.93 0.03 12.48
N GLY A 261 5.69 -0.23 13.77
CA GLY A 261 6.34 0.49 14.87
C GLY A 261 5.78 1.88 15.16
N MET A 262 4.75 2.31 14.44
CA MET A 262 4.03 3.57 14.67
C MET A 262 2.76 3.33 15.48
N GLU A 263 2.47 4.25 16.41
CA GLU A 263 1.17 4.36 17.07
C GLU A 263 0.65 5.80 16.90
N MET A 264 -0.60 5.94 16.45
CA MET A 264 -1.21 7.24 16.21
C MET A 264 -2.69 7.26 16.64
N GLY A 265 -3.10 8.35 17.27
CA GLY A 265 -4.50 8.67 17.53
C GLY A 265 -5.09 9.49 16.37
N ILE A 266 -6.19 9.02 15.79
CA ILE A 266 -6.90 9.69 14.70
C ILE A 266 -8.17 10.28 15.26
N ARG A 267 -8.24 11.61 15.29
CA ARG A 267 -9.43 12.33 15.75
C ARG A 267 -10.53 12.23 14.71
N LEU A 268 -11.70 11.78 15.15
CA LEU A 268 -12.89 11.68 14.31
C LEU A 268 -13.86 12.84 14.59
N PRO A 269 -14.70 13.23 13.61
CA PRO A 269 -15.69 14.28 13.80
C PRO A 269 -16.78 13.84 14.79
N PRO A 270 -17.48 14.78 15.47
CA PRO A 270 -18.50 14.46 16.48
C PRO A 270 -19.60 13.50 16.01
N MET A 271 -20.01 13.57 14.73
CA MET A 271 -21.02 12.67 14.16
C MET A 271 -20.50 11.28 13.81
N ALA A 272 -19.19 11.01 13.94
CA ALA A 272 -18.60 9.74 13.54
C ALA A 272 -19.30 8.51 14.15
N PRO A 273 -19.63 8.44 15.45
CA PRO A 273 -20.30 7.27 16.01
C PRO A 273 -21.68 7.01 15.38
N ALA A 274 -22.44 8.08 15.08
CA ALA A 274 -23.76 7.96 14.49
C ALA A 274 -23.68 7.50 13.03
N ILE A 275 -22.73 8.04 12.25
CA ILE A 275 -22.48 7.65 10.86
C ILE A 275 -22.02 6.19 10.81
N LEU A 276 -20.99 5.83 11.58
CA LEU A 276 -20.35 4.50 11.56
C LEU A 276 -21.34 3.38 11.87
N ARG A 277 -22.28 3.58 12.82
CA ARG A 277 -23.31 2.58 13.11
C ARG A 277 -24.25 2.29 11.94
N GLN A 278 -24.32 3.17 10.95
CA GLN A 278 -25.12 2.96 9.74
C GLN A 278 -24.32 2.37 8.57
N VAL A 279 -22.99 2.28 8.69
CA VAL A 279 -22.10 1.77 7.64
C VAL A 279 -22.15 0.24 7.61
N ASP A 280 -22.83 -0.31 6.61
CA ASP A 280 -22.99 -1.74 6.36
C ASP A 280 -22.39 -2.19 5.01
N GLY A 281 -21.66 -1.30 4.34
CA GLY A 281 -21.12 -1.52 3.00
C GLY A 281 -22.16 -1.49 1.88
N LYS A 282 -23.44 -1.26 2.19
CA LYS A 282 -24.55 -1.27 1.23
C LYS A 282 -25.26 0.07 1.13
N ARG A 283 -25.61 0.67 2.27
CA ARG A 283 -26.26 1.97 2.32
C ARG A 283 -25.37 3.03 1.74
N THR A 284 -25.97 3.85 0.91
CA THR A 284 -25.34 5.03 0.33
C THR A 284 -25.16 6.12 1.39
N ILE A 285 -24.25 7.04 1.13
CA ILE A 285 -24.00 8.23 1.96
C ILE A 285 -25.31 9.03 2.15
N GLY A 286 -26.13 9.15 1.10
CA GLY A 286 -27.44 9.80 1.17
C GLY A 286 -28.43 9.07 2.08
N GLU A 287 -28.49 7.74 2.02
CA GLU A 287 -29.35 6.93 2.90
C GLU A 287 -28.89 7.00 4.36
N ILE A 288 -27.57 6.98 4.61
CA ILE A 288 -27.00 7.14 5.95
C ILE A 288 -27.39 8.50 6.53
N ARG A 289 -27.27 9.58 5.73
CA ARG A 289 -27.68 10.92 6.14
C ARG A 289 -29.16 10.96 6.55
N ALA A 290 -30.02 10.38 5.71
CA ALA A 290 -31.46 10.33 5.97
C ALA A 290 -31.77 9.52 7.25
N ALA A 291 -31.10 8.39 7.46
CA ALA A 291 -31.30 7.53 8.62
C ALA A 291 -30.93 8.20 9.96
N ILE A 292 -29.94 9.09 9.96
CA ILE A 292 -29.55 9.83 11.18
C ILE A 292 -30.24 11.20 11.31
N GLY A 293 -31.11 11.58 10.35
CA GLY A 293 -31.86 12.83 10.39
C GLY A 293 -30.98 14.09 10.31
N ALA A 294 -29.80 14.01 9.69
CA ALA A 294 -28.85 15.12 9.67
C ALA A 294 -29.12 16.12 8.53
N GLY A 295 -28.92 17.40 8.82
CA GLY A 295 -28.91 18.46 7.81
C GLY A 295 -27.78 18.26 6.80
N GLU A 296 -28.05 18.57 5.53
CA GLU A 296 -27.17 18.23 4.41
C GLU A 296 -25.75 18.83 4.53
N GLU A 297 -25.65 20.12 4.81
CA GLU A 297 -24.37 20.83 4.83
C GLU A 297 -23.44 20.35 5.97
N ASP A 298 -23.99 20.23 7.19
CA ASP A 298 -23.23 19.73 8.35
C ASP A 298 -22.84 18.26 8.16
N PHE A 299 -23.77 17.43 7.69
CA PHE A 299 -23.48 16.03 7.40
C PHE A 299 -22.36 15.89 6.36
N ARG A 300 -22.41 16.64 5.25
CA ARG A 300 -21.39 16.56 4.20
C ARG A 300 -20.01 16.92 4.74
N ARG A 301 -19.91 17.98 5.56
CA ARG A 301 -18.65 18.39 6.20
C ARG A 301 -18.13 17.31 7.15
N GLN A 302 -18.99 16.76 8.01
CA GLN A 302 -18.58 15.75 8.99
C GLN A 302 -18.28 14.40 8.32
N PHE A 303 -19.03 14.00 7.31
CA PHE A 303 -18.73 12.80 6.54
C PHE A 303 -17.40 12.95 5.79
N ALA A 304 -17.13 14.09 5.15
CA ALA A 304 -15.85 14.32 4.48
C ALA A 304 -14.67 14.23 5.46
N ALA A 305 -14.78 14.81 6.66
CA ALA A 305 -13.76 14.69 7.70
C ALA A 305 -13.58 13.23 8.18
N LEU A 306 -14.69 12.50 8.37
CA LEU A 306 -14.66 11.07 8.74
C LEU A 306 -14.00 10.22 7.64
N TYR A 307 -14.42 10.42 6.39
CA TYR A 307 -13.90 9.71 5.23
C TYR A 307 -12.41 9.97 5.06
N ASN A 308 -11.96 11.23 5.08
CA ASN A 308 -10.54 11.55 4.96
C ASN A 308 -9.71 10.91 6.08
N ALA A 309 -10.20 10.93 7.32
CA ALA A 309 -9.51 10.32 8.46
C ALA A 309 -9.38 8.79 8.32
N LEU A 310 -10.45 8.10 7.94
CA LEU A 310 -10.47 6.64 7.86
C LEU A 310 -9.88 6.12 6.55
N ASN A 311 -10.17 6.75 5.41
CA ASN A 311 -9.56 6.43 4.12
C ASN A 311 -8.05 6.71 4.12
N GLY A 312 -7.62 7.75 4.84
CA GLY A 312 -6.21 8.06 5.05
C GLY A 312 -5.40 6.89 5.63
N MET A 313 -6.04 6.01 6.40
CA MET A 313 -5.45 4.77 6.92
C MET A 313 -6.03 3.50 6.28
N ASN A 314 -6.66 3.63 5.11
CA ASN A 314 -7.25 2.53 4.35
C ASN A 314 -8.32 1.73 5.12
N LEU A 315 -8.97 2.35 6.11
CA LEU A 315 -10.03 1.75 6.93
C LEU A 315 -11.43 1.92 6.30
N MET A 316 -11.64 2.98 5.52
CA MET A 316 -12.89 3.24 4.81
C MET A 316 -12.64 3.44 3.31
N LEU A 317 -13.38 2.68 2.50
CA LEU A 317 -13.38 2.71 1.04
C LEU A 317 -14.77 3.11 0.54
N LEU A 318 -14.88 3.37 -0.76
CA LEU A 318 -16.15 3.68 -1.42
C LEU A 318 -16.49 2.60 -2.44
N ARG A 319 -17.74 2.15 -2.40
CA ARG A 319 -18.35 1.35 -3.45
C ARG A 319 -19.40 2.19 -4.16
N TYR A 320 -19.32 2.25 -5.48
CA TYR A 320 -20.39 2.79 -6.30
C TYR A 320 -21.30 1.64 -6.72
N PRO A 321 -22.57 1.59 -6.25
CA PRO A 321 -23.52 0.63 -6.76
C PRO A 321 -23.63 0.80 -8.29
N GLY A 322 -23.41 -0.29 -9.02
CA GLY A 322 -23.61 -0.35 -10.47
C GLY A 322 -25.08 -0.40 -10.84
#